data_AF-A0A939YX64-F1
#
_entry.id   AF-A0A939YX64-F1
#
_cell.length_a   1.000
_cell.length_b   1.000
_cell.length_c   1.000
_cell.angle_alpha   90.00
_cell.angle_beta   90.00
_cell.angle_gamma   90.00
#
_symmetry.space_group_name_H-M   'P 1'
#
loop_
_entity.id
_entity.type
_entity.pdbx_description
1 polymer ?
#
loop_
_entity_poly.entity_id
_entity_poly.type
_entity_poly.pdbx_seq_one_letter_code
_entity_poly.pdbx_strand_id
1 'polypeptide(L)' 'MDIMAIIEQIIEKIKNDKDFGSSFKKDPVKTVEKTVGVDLPDDQINAIIEGVKSKINLDEIGEKLGGLSGLLNKLKGE' A
#
# COMPACT_ATOMS: atom_id res chain seq x y z
N MET A 1 -0.83 7.78 19.12
CA MET A 1 -0.12 7.48 17.86
C MET A 1 -1.15 7.48 16.75
N ASP A 2 -0.85 8.11 15.61
CA ASP A 2 -1.79 8.17 14.49
C ASP A 2 -1.49 7.03 13.51
N ILE A 3 -2.34 6.00 13.55
CA ILE A 3 -2.19 4.80 12.73
C ILE A 3 -2.37 5.14 11.24
N MET A 4 -3.26 6.09 10.92
CA MET A 4 -3.48 6.50 9.53
C MET A 4 -2.25 7.20 8.95
N ALA A 5 -1.63 8.09 9.71
CA ALA A 5 -0.39 8.75 9.28
C ALA A 5 0.74 7.75 9.02
N ILE A 6 0.86 6.71 9.86
CA ILE A 6 1.84 5.64 9.67
C ILE A 6 1.55 4.84 8.40
N ILE A 7 0.29 4.49 8.15
CA ILE A 7 -0.13 3.81 6.92
C ILE A 7 0.28 4.63 5.69
N GLU A 8 -0.03 5.92 5.67
CA GLU A 8 0.31 6.81 4.56
C GLU A 8 1.83 6.91 4.35
N GLN A 9 2.59 7.07 5.43
CA GLN A 9 4.05 7.11 5.37
C GLN A 9 4.65 5.82 4.79
N ILE A 10 4.13 4.66 5.19
CA ILE A 10 4.58 3.37 4.66
C ILE A 10 4.24 3.24 3.18
N ILE A 11 3.04 3.68 2.76
CA ILE A 11 2.64 3.67 1.34
C ILE A 11 3.57 4.56 0.53
N GLU A 12 3.86 5.78 1.00
CA GLU A 12 4.79 6.69 0.32
C GLU A 12 6.19 6.08 0.20
N LYS A 13 6.69 5.42 1.26
CA LYS A 13 7.95 4.68 1.18
C LYS A 13 7.89 3.55 0.16
N ILE A 14 6.81 2.76 0.11
CA ILE A 14 6.68 1.68 -0.88
C ILE A 14 6.67 2.24 -2.31
N LYS A 15 6.03 3.40 -2.54
CA LYS A 15 5.97 4.05 -3.85
C LYS A 15 7.33 4.63 -4.28
N ASN A 16 8.09 5.20 -3.34
CA ASN A 16 9.35 5.90 -3.64
C ASN A 16 10.61 5.01 -3.49
N ASP A 17 10.57 3.96 -2.67
CA ASP A 17 11.67 3.06 -2.37
C ASP A 17 11.31 1.61 -2.73
N LYS A 18 11.89 1.13 -3.83
CA LYS A 18 11.67 -0.23 -4.35
C LYS A 18 12.22 -1.31 -3.43
N ASP A 19 13.31 -1.05 -2.72
CA ASP A 19 13.90 -2.01 -1.77
C ASP A 19 13.02 -2.12 -0.53
N PHE A 20 12.46 -0.99 -0.08
CA PHE A 20 11.45 -0.98 0.98
C PHE A 20 10.18 -1.73 0.58
N GLY A 21 9.65 -1.48 -0.63
CA GLY A 21 8.49 -2.21 -1.16
C GLY A 21 8.74 -3.72 -1.24
N SER A 22 9.94 -4.12 -1.65
CA SER A 22 10.33 -5.54 -1.69
C SER A 22 10.46 -6.15 -0.30
N SER A 23 11.03 -5.41 0.65
CA SER A 23 11.13 -5.81 2.06
C SER A 23 9.75 -5.95 2.70
N PHE A 24 8.85 -5.00 2.45
CA PHE A 24 7.47 -5.03 2.93
C PHE A 24 6.70 -6.23 2.36
N LYS A 25 6.88 -6.57 1.09
CA LYS A 25 6.26 -7.76 0.48
C LYS A 25 6.77 -9.06 1.09
N LYS A 26 8.06 -9.12 1.44
CA LYS A 26 8.70 -10.32 2.01
C LYS A 26 8.39 -10.49 3.49
N ASP A 27 8.46 -9.41 4.26
CA ASP A 27 8.35 -9.42 5.71
C ASP A 27 7.72 -8.10 6.20
N PRO A 28 6.39 -7.95 6.05
CA PRO A 28 5.70 -6.68 6.33
C PRO A 28 5.76 -6.31 7.81
N VAL A 29 5.64 -7.28 8.73
CA VAL A 29 5.71 -7.07 10.18
C VAL A 29 7.04 -6.41 10.55
N LYS A 30 8.15 -7.06 10.21
CA LYS A 30 9.50 -6.56 10.50
C LYS A 30 9.80 -5.23 9.83
N THR A 31 9.22 -4.99 8.66
CA THR A 31 9.39 -3.72 7.93
C THR A 31 8.64 -2.58 8.61
N VAL A 32 7.42 -2.82 9.09
CA VAL A 32 6.64 -1.85 9.85
C VAL A 32 7.31 -1.54 11.18
N GLU A 33 7.71 -2.56 11.95
CA GLU A 33 8.41 -2.38 13.24
C GLU A 33 9.67 -1.52 13.10
N LYS A 34 10.51 -1.82 12.10
CA LYS A 34 11.72 -1.03 11.80
C LYS A 34 11.41 0.41 11.39
N THR A 35 10.26 0.66 10.78
CA THR A 35 9.87 1.99 10.31
C THR A 35 9.32 2.85 11.43
N VAL A 36 8.46 2.27 12.27
CA VAL A 36 7.84 2.99 13.38
C VAL A 36 8.81 3.11 14.57
N GLY A 37 9.76 2.17 14.72
CA GLY A 37 10.82 2.23 15.72
C GLY A 37 10.32 2.03 17.16
N VAL A 38 9.15 1.41 17.32
CA VAL A 38 8.51 1.14 18.62
C VAL A 38 7.91 -0.27 18.62
N ASP A 39 7.95 -0.93 19.78
CA ASP A 39 7.27 -2.22 20.00
C ASP A 39 5.76 -2.00 20.05
N LEU A 40 5.12 -2.24 18.91
CA LEU A 40 3.67 -2.22 18.77
C LEU A 40 3.09 -3.60 19.09
N PRO A 41 1.87 -3.68 19.64
CA PRO A 41 1.13 -4.93 19.68
C PRO A 41 0.92 -5.49 18.27
N ASP A 42 1.00 -6.80 18.12
CA ASP A 42 0.82 -7.51 16.85
C ASP A 42 -0.47 -7.09 16.11
N ASP A 43 -1.57 -6.88 16.85
CA ASP A 43 -2.84 -6.44 16.29
C ASP A 43 -2.75 -5.07 15.60
N GLN A 44 -1.97 -4.13 16.17
CA GLN A 44 -1.77 -2.82 15.57
C GLN A 44 -0.88 -2.90 14.34
N ILE A 45 0.17 -3.73 14.38
CA ILE A 45 1.05 -3.96 13.23
C ILE A 45 0.23 -4.57 12.09
N ASN A 46 -0.60 -5.57 12.38
CA ASN A 46 -1.47 -6.22 11.39
C ASN A 46 -2.46 -5.22 10.78
N ALA A 47 -3.10 -4.37 11.59
CA ALA A 47 -4.00 -3.34 11.09
C ALA A 47 -3.30 -2.34 10.13
N ILE A 48 -2.06 -1.95 10.44
CA ILE A 48 -1.24 -1.11 9.55
C ILE A 48 -0.97 -1.84 8.24
N ILE A 49 -0.51 -3.09 8.31
CA ILE A 49 -0.18 -3.90 7.13
C ILE A 49 -1.41 -4.07 6.22
N GLU A 50 -2.56 -4.37 6.79
CA GLU A 50 -3.81 -4.51 6.05
C GLU A 50 -4.25 -3.18 5.42
N GLY A 51 -4.14 -2.08 6.16
CA GLY A 51 -4.43 -0.74 5.64
C GLY A 51 -3.54 -0.38 4.44
N VAL A 52 -2.24 -0.65 4.54
CA VAL A 52 -1.26 -0.42 3.46
C VAL A 52 -1.59 -1.30 2.25
N LYS A 53 -1.79 -2.61 2.43
CA LYS A 53 -2.13 -3.53 1.35
C LYS A 53 -3.45 -3.15 0.67
N SER A 54 -4.46 -2.77 1.45
CA SER A 54 -5.76 -2.38 0.94
C SER A 54 -5.64 -1.12 0.07
N LYS A 55 -4.95 -0.08 0.54
CA LYS A 55 -4.72 1.16 -0.22
C LYS A 55 -3.91 0.93 -1.50
N ILE A 56 -2.83 0.15 -1.45
CA ILE A 56 -2.00 -0.14 -2.64
C ILE A 56 -2.79 -0.95 -3.68
N ASN A 57 -3.52 -1.99 -3.25
CA ASN A 57 -4.38 -2.73 -4.18
C ASN A 57 -5.47 -1.83 -4.76
N LEU A 58 -6.06 -0.94 -3.95
CA LEU A 58 -7.06 0.01 -4.42
C LEU A 58 -6.49 1.00 -5.45
N ASP A 59 -5.25 1.46 -5.27
CA ASP A 59 -4.51 2.26 -6.25
C ASP A 59 -4.23 1.48 -7.55
N GLU A 60 -3.73 0.24 -7.46
CA GLU A 60 -3.45 -0.61 -8.65
C GLU A 60 -4.73 -0.97 -9.41
N ILE A 61 -5.82 -1.21 -8.69
CA ILE A 61 -7.17 -1.38 -9.24
C ILE A 61 -7.57 -0.04 -9.86
N GLY A 62 -7.51 1.07 -9.14
CA GLY A 62 -7.73 2.46 -9.61
C GLY A 62 -7.15 2.76 -10.99
N GLU A 63 -5.86 2.51 -11.16
CA GLU A 63 -5.16 2.69 -12.44
C GLU A 63 -5.64 1.73 -13.53
N LYS A 64 -5.90 0.46 -13.17
CA LYS A 64 -6.41 -0.54 -14.13
C LYS A 64 -7.85 -0.28 -14.55
N LEU A 65 -8.75 0.23 -13.69
CA LEU A 65 -10.13 0.53 -14.12
C LEU A 65 -10.18 1.82 -14.92
N GLY A 66 -9.33 2.80 -14.60
CA GLY A 66 -9.16 3.99 -15.43
C GLY A 66 -8.73 3.59 -16.85
N GLY A 67 -7.72 2.70 -16.95
CA GLY A 67 -7.28 2.13 -18.22
C GLY A 67 -8.37 1.32 -18.93
N LEU A 68 -9.06 0.43 -18.22
CA LEU A 68 -10.14 -0.40 -18.79
C LEU A 68 -11.32 0.45 -19.25
N SER A 69 -11.77 1.45 -18.48
CA SER A 69 -12.82 2.38 -18.92
C SER A 69 -12.41 3.16 -20.18
N GLY A 70 -11.15 3.59 -20.26
CA GLY A 70 -10.61 4.25 -21.45
C GLY A 70 -10.63 3.32 -22.68
N LEU A 71 -10.29 2.04 -22.50
CA LEU A 71 -10.33 1.03 -23.56
C LEU A 71 -11.76 0.68 -23.97
N LEU A 72 -12.68 0.53 -23.01
CA LEU A 72 -14.10 0.26 -23.25
C LEU A 72 -14.78 1.42 -24.00
N ASN A 73 -14.45 2.67 -23.65
CA ASN A 73 -14.97 3.84 -24.34
C ASN A 73 -14.40 3.98 -25.76
N LYS A 74 -13.13 3.61 -25.96
CA LYS A 74 -12.52 3.57 -27.29
C LYS A 74 -13.12 2.48 -28.17
N LEU A 75 -13.37 1.29 -27.62
CA LEU A 75 -13.99 0.16 -28.33
C LEU A 75 -15.48 0.36 -28.64
N LYS A 76 -16.17 1.23 -27.91
CA LYS A 76 -17.59 1.55 -28.12
C LYS A 76 -17.80 2.79 -29.00
N GLY A 77 -16.71 3.48 -29.36
CA GLY A 77 -16.70 4.73 -30.11
C GLY A 77 -16.22 4.61 -31.57
N GLU A 78 -16.01 3.40 -32.07
CA GLU A 78 -15.75 3.10 -33.50
C GLU A 78 -16.93 2.34 -34.12
#